data_AF-A0A3B9KPI2-F1
#
_entry.id   AF-A0A3B9KPI2-F1
#
_cell.length_a   1.000
_cell.length_b   1.000
_cell.length_c   1.000
_cell.angle_alpha   90.00
_cell.angle_beta   90.00
_cell.angle_gamma   90.00
#
_symmetry.space_group_name_H-M   'P 1'
#
loop_
_entity.id
_entity.type
_entity.pdbx_description
1 polymer ?
#
loop_
_entity_poly.entity_id
_entity_poly.type
_entity_poly.pdbx_seq_one_letter_code
_entity_poly.pdbx_strand_id
1 'polypeptide(L)'
;MTGMSESGREALKEYLSNIMDEIITGIARGSRQSYETVDSLIRNGPYLAQEARDLNLIQKLAYPDEIKELIASYEDVKMIEYKSLWAYSPTRSWPYDWEPDRTFSPVAVIYASGTILEGRSRYSPFTGELTMGDQTILDRLKTARKDPRVKAIVFRVDSPGGSILASDKIHQEISRIMNPSDKKKAKPFIVSMGTLAASGGYYISASADKIFAEPNTLTGSIGIYGGSLTFEKFLREKLRIHPDSLQFYPNSQFGNPLFSMSDAERNWQFK
;
A
#
# COMPACT_ATOMS: atom_id res chain seq x y z
N MET A 1 16.56 21.90 -8.58
CA MET A 1 15.22 21.88 -9.23
C MET A 1 14.24 22.52 -8.27
N THR A 2 13.62 23.60 -8.69
CA THR A 2 12.69 24.40 -7.88
C THR A 2 11.26 23.93 -8.14
N GLY A 3 10.67 23.28 -7.14
CA GLY A 3 9.24 22.98 -7.10
C GLY A 3 8.76 21.78 -7.92
N MET A 4 7.54 21.35 -7.59
CA MET A 4 6.76 20.34 -8.32
C MET A 4 6.36 20.88 -9.71
N SER A 5 6.34 20.00 -10.72
CA SER A 5 5.80 20.35 -12.04
C SER A 5 4.31 20.72 -11.92
N GLU A 6 3.80 21.45 -12.91
CA GLU A 6 2.37 21.80 -12.99
C GLU A 6 1.48 20.55 -12.99
N SER A 7 1.80 19.58 -13.84
CA SER A 7 1.11 18.28 -13.91
C SER A 7 1.17 17.49 -12.61
N GLY A 8 2.33 17.50 -11.93
CA GLY A 8 2.47 16.84 -10.63
C GLY A 8 1.63 17.50 -9.54
N ARG A 9 1.54 18.84 -9.58
CA ARG A 9 0.74 19.62 -8.64
C ARG A 9 -0.75 19.39 -8.87
N GLU A 10 -1.19 19.36 -10.12
CA GLU A 10 -2.59 19.08 -10.48
C GLU A 10 -3.01 17.69 -10.00
N ALA A 11 -2.22 16.66 -10.34
CA ALA A 11 -2.51 15.28 -9.92
C ALA A 11 -2.57 15.14 -8.39
N LEU A 12 -1.61 15.74 -7.67
CA LEU A 12 -1.61 15.71 -6.21
C LEU A 12 -2.78 16.48 -5.61
N LYS A 13 -3.13 17.64 -6.17
CA LYS A 13 -4.26 18.45 -5.70
C LYS A 13 -5.58 17.69 -5.87
N GLU A 14 -5.79 17.05 -7.01
CA GLU A 14 -6.99 16.26 -7.27
C GLU A 14 -7.11 15.09 -6.29
N TYR A 15 -6.01 14.35 -6.09
CA TYR A 15 -5.94 13.25 -5.12
C TYR A 15 -6.27 13.71 -3.69
N LEU A 16 -5.65 14.79 -3.23
CA LEU A 16 -5.88 15.31 -1.88
C LEU A 16 -7.29 15.86 -1.70
N SER A 17 -7.87 16.49 -2.74
CA SER A 17 -9.25 16.99 -2.71
C SER A 17 -10.22 15.83 -2.54
N ASN A 18 -10.06 14.75 -3.34
CA ASN A 18 -10.91 13.56 -3.22
C ASN A 18 -10.82 12.88 -1.85
N ILE A 19 -9.63 12.81 -1.25
CA ILE A 19 -9.48 12.29 0.13
C ILE A 19 -10.25 13.16 1.12
N MET A 20 -10.10 14.48 1.02
CA MET A 20 -10.77 15.41 1.92
C MET A 20 -12.29 15.31 1.79
N ASP A 21 -12.80 15.20 0.56
CA ASP A 21 -14.23 15.06 0.30
C ASP A 21 -14.79 13.76 0.89
N GLU A 22 -14.08 12.64 0.79
CA GLU A 22 -14.47 11.37 1.41
C GLU A 22 -14.42 11.45 2.95
N ILE A 23 -13.43 12.13 3.52
CA ILE A 23 -13.35 12.38 4.98
C ILE A 23 -14.53 13.22 5.44
N ILE A 24 -14.83 14.34 4.77
CA ILE A 24 -15.94 15.23 5.11
C ILE A 24 -17.26 14.46 5.00
N THR A 25 -17.45 13.70 3.93
CA THR A 25 -18.63 12.87 3.70
C THR A 25 -18.80 11.82 4.79
N GLY A 26 -17.72 11.13 5.18
CA GLY A 26 -17.70 10.15 6.25
C GLY A 26 -18.07 10.76 7.60
N ILE A 27 -17.49 11.91 7.94
CA ILE A 27 -17.80 12.65 9.18
C ILE A 27 -19.25 13.13 9.15
N ALA A 28 -19.71 13.76 8.08
CA ALA A 28 -21.08 14.26 7.94
C ALA A 28 -22.11 13.14 8.12
N ARG A 29 -21.87 11.97 7.53
CA ARG A 29 -22.71 10.78 7.72
C ARG A 29 -22.71 10.29 9.17
N GLY A 30 -21.54 10.27 9.81
CA GLY A 30 -21.37 9.81 11.20
C GLY A 30 -21.98 10.77 12.24
N SER A 31 -21.80 12.08 12.04
CA SER A 31 -22.30 13.14 12.92
C SER A 31 -23.75 13.55 12.62
N ARG A 32 -24.33 13.06 11.51
CA ARG A 32 -25.65 13.46 10.99
C ARG A 32 -25.74 14.96 10.70
N GLN A 33 -24.63 15.58 10.29
CA GLN A 33 -24.55 16.98 9.88
C GLN A 33 -24.49 17.10 8.35
N SER A 34 -24.72 18.29 7.80
CA SER A 34 -24.53 18.51 6.36
C SER A 34 -23.05 18.55 5.98
N TYR A 35 -22.75 18.26 4.72
CA TYR A 35 -21.40 18.35 4.18
C TYR A 35 -20.80 19.74 4.41
N GLU A 36 -21.56 20.79 4.09
CA GLU A 36 -21.15 22.20 4.20
C GLU A 36 -20.87 22.59 5.66
N THR A 37 -21.63 22.01 6.59
CA THR A 37 -21.40 22.24 8.03
C THR A 37 -20.05 21.66 8.44
N VAL A 38 -19.75 20.43 8.04
CA VAL A 38 -18.49 19.76 8.37
C VAL A 38 -17.31 20.41 7.67
N ASP A 39 -17.42 20.76 6.38
CA ASP A 39 -16.38 21.50 5.64
C ASP A 39 -16.06 22.84 6.33
N SER A 40 -17.09 23.59 6.75
CA SER A 40 -16.91 24.82 7.51
C SER A 40 -16.21 24.59 8.86
N LEU A 41 -16.56 23.52 9.58
CA LEU A 41 -15.91 23.16 10.84
C LEU A 41 -14.42 22.83 10.64
N ILE A 42 -14.07 22.09 9.58
CA ILE A 42 -12.67 21.77 9.29
C ILE A 42 -11.88 23.02 8.91
N ARG A 43 -12.46 23.95 8.13
CA ARG A 43 -11.79 25.20 7.71
C ARG A 43 -11.53 26.17 8.84
N ASN A 44 -12.41 26.21 9.84
CA ASN A 44 -12.35 27.19 10.93
C ASN A 44 -11.67 26.65 12.20
N GLY A 45 -11.20 25.40 12.19
CA GLY A 45 -10.38 24.84 13.25
C GLY A 45 -8.95 25.43 13.30
N PRO A 46 -8.14 25.06 14.31
CA PRO A 46 -8.43 24.12 15.39
C PRO A 46 -9.34 24.71 16.49
N TYR A 47 -9.96 23.85 17.28
CA TYR A 47 -10.86 24.21 18.39
C TYR A 47 -10.30 23.78 19.74
N LEU A 48 -10.50 24.61 20.77
CA LEU A 48 -10.33 24.21 22.16
C LEU A 48 -11.45 23.27 22.62
N ALA A 49 -11.23 22.55 23.72
CA ALA A 49 -12.16 21.54 24.21
C ALA A 49 -13.56 22.12 24.49
N GLN A 50 -13.64 23.33 25.06
CA GLN A 50 -14.92 24.00 25.29
C GLN A 50 -15.60 24.42 23.98
N GLU A 51 -14.86 24.99 23.03
CA GLU A 51 -15.40 25.36 21.71
C GLU A 51 -15.90 24.14 20.94
N ALA A 52 -15.17 23.02 20.99
CA ALA A 52 -15.59 21.76 20.42
C ALA A 52 -16.89 21.22 21.06
N ARG A 53 -17.08 21.44 22.36
CA ARG A 53 -18.32 21.09 23.05
C ARG A 53 -19.48 21.98 22.60
N ASP A 54 -19.26 23.28 22.52
CA ASP A 54 -20.26 24.28 22.12
C ASP A 54 -20.69 24.09 20.66
N LEU A 55 -19.76 23.66 19.79
CA LEU A 55 -20.00 23.29 18.39
C LEU A 55 -20.56 21.86 18.21
N ASN A 56 -20.80 21.13 19.30
CA ASN A 56 -21.26 19.73 19.31
C ASN A 56 -20.34 18.73 18.58
N LEU A 57 -19.05 19.04 18.46
CA LEU A 57 -18.03 18.10 17.96
C LEU A 57 -17.77 16.98 18.97
N ILE A 58 -17.96 17.28 20.26
CA ILE A 58 -17.86 16.32 21.38
C ILE A 58 -19.08 16.45 22.29
N GLN A 59 -19.38 15.37 23.02
CA GLN A 59 -20.59 15.31 23.87
C GLN A 59 -20.32 15.68 25.34
N LYS A 60 -19.11 15.48 25.86
CA LYS A 60 -18.75 15.82 27.25
C LYS A 60 -17.27 16.12 27.36
N LEU A 61 -16.94 16.95 28.34
CA LEU A 61 -15.59 17.14 28.85
C LEU A 61 -15.45 16.36 30.15
N ALA A 62 -14.35 15.64 30.30
CA ALA A 62 -14.08 14.80 31.45
C ALA A 62 -12.58 14.64 31.66
N TYR A 63 -12.16 14.58 32.92
CA TYR A 63 -10.84 14.11 33.28
C TYR A 63 -10.75 12.58 33.21
N PRO A 64 -9.54 12.00 33.02
CA PRO A 64 -9.38 10.55 32.90
C PRO A 64 -9.94 9.72 34.08
N ASP A 65 -9.93 10.27 35.28
CA ASP A 65 -10.49 9.66 36.50
C ASP A 65 -12.03 9.68 36.54
N GLU A 66 -12.66 10.66 35.91
CA GLU A 66 -14.13 10.80 35.80
C GLU A 66 -14.75 9.82 34.78
N ILE A 67 -13.95 9.22 33.89
CA ILE A 67 -14.45 8.34 32.82
C ILE A 67 -15.23 7.14 33.39
N LYS A 68 -14.80 6.56 34.51
CA LYS A 68 -15.47 5.40 35.13
C LYS A 68 -16.87 5.75 35.62
N GLU A 69 -16.99 6.89 36.29
CA GLU A 69 -18.26 7.40 36.80
C GLU A 69 -19.20 7.75 35.64
N LEU A 70 -18.65 8.33 34.57
CA LEU A 70 -19.42 8.62 33.35
C LEU A 70 -19.96 7.35 32.70
N ILE A 71 -19.15 6.30 32.54
CA ILE A 71 -19.63 5.02 31.97
C ILE A 71 -20.73 4.42 32.85
N ALA A 72 -20.53 4.40 34.17
CA ALA A 72 -21.52 3.90 35.12
C ALA A 72 -22.83 4.71 35.13
N SER A 73 -22.83 5.95 34.62
CA SER A 73 -24.03 6.77 34.47
C SER A 73 -24.89 6.41 33.25
N TYR A 74 -24.31 5.74 32.24
CA TYR A 74 -25.02 5.36 31.01
C TYR A 74 -25.48 3.90 31.03
N GLU A 75 -24.79 3.05 31.76
CA GLU A 75 -25.00 1.61 31.79
C GLU A 75 -24.95 1.15 33.26
N ASP A 76 -25.79 0.20 33.66
CA ASP A 76 -25.74 -0.40 35.01
C ASP A 76 -24.54 -1.35 35.12
N VAL A 77 -23.34 -0.76 35.22
CA VAL A 77 -22.06 -1.48 35.20
C VAL A 77 -21.51 -1.64 36.61
N LYS A 78 -21.40 -2.89 37.06
CA LYS A 78 -20.82 -3.23 38.37
C LYS A 78 -19.28 -3.19 38.40
N MET A 79 -18.63 -3.35 37.25
CA MET A 79 -17.16 -3.37 37.12
C MET A 79 -16.73 -2.95 35.71
N ILE A 80 -15.75 -2.04 35.62
CA ILE A 80 -15.14 -1.62 34.36
C ILE A 80 -13.70 -2.16 34.32
N GLU A 81 -13.43 -3.04 33.37
CA GLU A 81 -12.11 -3.62 33.13
C GLU A 81 -11.55 -3.14 31.79
N TYR A 82 -10.38 -2.50 31.80
CA TYR A 82 -9.70 -2.08 30.58
C TYR A 82 -8.89 -3.23 30.02
N LYS A 83 -9.33 -3.77 28.87
CA LYS A 83 -8.60 -4.80 28.13
C LYS A 83 -8.01 -4.20 26.87
N SER A 84 -6.74 -4.50 26.62
CA SER A 84 -6.16 -4.24 25.31
C SER A 84 -6.88 -5.07 24.25
N LEU A 85 -6.92 -4.57 23.01
CA LEU A 85 -7.48 -5.35 21.90
C LEU A 85 -6.75 -6.70 21.73
N TRP A 86 -5.48 -6.76 22.13
CA TRP A 86 -4.67 -7.99 22.14
C TRP A 86 -5.17 -9.05 23.11
N ALA A 87 -5.86 -8.68 24.20
CA ALA A 87 -6.51 -9.65 25.09
C ALA A 87 -7.64 -10.40 24.38
N TYR A 88 -8.18 -9.84 23.29
CA TYR A 88 -9.15 -10.45 22.40
C TYR A 88 -8.52 -11.05 21.13
N SER A 89 -7.20 -10.96 20.97
CA SER A 89 -6.48 -11.74 19.95
C SER A 89 -6.84 -13.20 20.15
N PRO A 90 -7.22 -13.95 19.11
CA PRO A 90 -7.90 -15.22 19.25
C PRO A 90 -7.13 -16.16 20.18
N THR A 91 -7.59 -16.23 21.43
CA THR A 91 -7.24 -17.26 22.39
C THR A 91 -7.93 -18.53 21.92
N ARG A 92 -7.40 -19.15 20.86
CA ARG A 92 -7.64 -20.51 20.34
C ARG A 92 -9.10 -21.01 20.13
N SER A 93 -10.13 -20.31 20.54
CA SER A 93 -11.53 -20.74 20.46
C SER A 93 -12.44 -19.52 20.48
N TRP A 94 -13.14 -19.28 19.36
CA TRP A 94 -14.29 -18.40 19.37
C TRP A 94 -15.43 -19.13 20.09
N PRO A 95 -16.15 -18.52 21.05
CA PRO A 95 -17.18 -19.20 21.84
C PRO A 95 -18.53 -19.34 21.11
N TYR A 96 -18.55 -19.32 19.77
CA TYR A 96 -19.78 -19.27 18.99
C TYR A 96 -19.96 -20.52 18.12
N ASP A 97 -21.17 -21.07 18.11
CA ASP A 97 -21.56 -22.29 17.37
C ASP A 97 -21.46 -22.18 15.84
N TRP A 98 -21.36 -20.97 15.30
CA TRP A 98 -21.17 -20.73 13.86
C TRP A 98 -19.69 -20.73 13.45
N GLU A 99 -18.77 -21.18 14.32
CA GLU A 99 -17.36 -21.22 14.00
C GLU A 99 -17.14 -21.89 12.63
N PRO A 100 -16.64 -21.14 11.63
CA PRO A 100 -16.33 -21.75 10.35
C PRO A 100 -15.25 -22.77 10.59
N ASP A 101 -15.44 -24.00 10.10
CA ASP A 101 -14.45 -25.07 10.20
C ASP A 101 -13.11 -24.56 9.66
N ARG A 102 -12.20 -24.22 10.59
CA ARG A 102 -10.90 -23.62 10.27
C ARG A 102 -9.94 -24.63 9.66
N THR A 103 -10.31 -25.91 9.60
CA THR A 103 -9.45 -26.94 9.01
C THR A 103 -9.30 -26.74 7.50
N PHE A 104 -10.27 -26.08 6.85
CA PHE A 104 -10.24 -25.90 5.40
C PHE A 104 -11.06 -24.70 4.88
N SER A 105 -10.40 -23.79 4.14
CA SER A 105 -11.06 -22.79 3.30
C SER A 105 -10.75 -23.06 1.82
N PRO A 106 -11.77 -23.11 0.94
CA PRO A 106 -11.54 -23.23 -0.50
C PRO A 106 -11.01 -21.92 -1.12
N VAL A 107 -10.96 -20.81 -0.38
CA VAL A 107 -10.46 -19.52 -0.87
C VAL A 107 -9.12 -19.21 -0.22
N ALA A 108 -8.07 -19.12 -1.05
CA ALA A 108 -6.74 -18.73 -0.58
C ALA A 108 -6.61 -17.21 -0.55
N VAL A 109 -6.29 -16.65 0.61
CA VAL A 109 -5.98 -15.21 0.74
C VAL A 109 -4.46 -15.04 0.76
N ILE A 110 -3.92 -14.34 -0.23
CA ILE A 110 -2.49 -14.09 -0.37
C ILE A 110 -2.25 -12.59 -0.22
N TYR A 111 -1.54 -12.21 0.83
CA TYR A 111 -1.09 -10.84 1.05
C TYR A 111 0.16 -10.54 0.24
N ALA A 112 0.07 -9.48 -0.56
CA ALA A 112 1.12 -8.88 -1.34
C ALA A 112 1.28 -7.43 -0.88
N SER A 113 2.10 -7.24 0.16
CA SER A 113 2.31 -5.94 0.78
C SER A 113 3.78 -5.51 0.70
N GLY A 114 3.99 -4.22 0.49
CA GLY A 114 5.31 -3.58 0.42
C GLY A 114 5.86 -3.41 -0.99
N THR A 115 7.03 -2.79 -1.09
CA THR A 115 7.75 -2.59 -2.36
C THR A 115 8.11 -3.92 -3.01
N ILE A 116 7.83 -4.03 -4.31
CA ILE A 116 8.10 -5.22 -5.11
C ILE A 116 9.59 -5.29 -5.45
N LEU A 117 10.25 -6.36 -5.01
CA LEU A 117 11.69 -6.58 -5.23
C LEU A 117 11.96 -8.03 -5.65
N GLU A 118 13.11 -8.26 -6.26
CA GLU A 118 13.62 -9.59 -6.54
C GLU A 118 14.05 -10.32 -5.25
N GLY A 119 13.76 -11.61 -5.19
CA GLY A 119 14.18 -12.51 -4.12
C GLY A 119 13.07 -12.80 -3.11
N ARG A 120 13.46 -13.11 -1.88
CA ARG A 120 12.53 -13.40 -0.77
C ARG A 120 12.06 -12.11 -0.09
N SER A 121 10.80 -12.13 0.35
CA SER A 121 10.24 -11.09 1.23
C SER A 121 11.08 -10.98 2.49
N ARG A 122 11.42 -9.76 2.86
CA ARG A 122 12.27 -9.47 4.01
C ARG A 122 11.96 -8.09 4.55
N TYR A 123 12.34 -7.81 5.78
CA TYR A 123 12.31 -6.44 6.28
C TYR A 123 13.47 -5.65 5.67
N SER A 124 13.16 -4.46 5.16
CA SER A 124 14.16 -3.50 4.70
C SER A 124 14.98 -3.01 5.90
N PRO A 125 16.31 -3.12 5.90
CA PRO A 125 17.13 -2.63 7.01
C PRO A 125 17.14 -1.10 7.10
N PHE A 126 16.75 -0.41 6.03
CA PHE A 126 16.72 1.06 5.98
C PHE A 126 15.38 1.64 6.41
N THR A 127 14.26 1.02 5.99
CA THR A 127 12.91 1.55 6.25
C THR A 127 12.18 0.80 7.36
N GLY A 128 12.63 -0.40 7.76
CA GLY A 128 11.93 -1.26 8.71
C GLY A 128 10.64 -1.87 8.14
N GLU A 129 10.31 -1.60 6.88
CA GLU A 129 9.10 -2.08 6.22
C GLU A 129 9.31 -3.47 5.61
N LEU A 130 8.24 -4.26 5.55
CA LEU A 130 8.25 -5.53 4.85
C LEU A 130 8.31 -5.28 3.34
N THR A 131 9.21 -5.96 2.64
CA THR A 131 9.26 -5.94 1.17
C THR A 131 8.55 -7.16 0.57
N MET A 132 7.95 -6.95 -0.60
CA MET A 132 7.32 -7.99 -1.39
C MET A 132 8.36 -8.64 -2.31
N GLY A 133 8.93 -9.76 -1.89
CA GLY A 133 9.85 -10.52 -2.73
C GLY A 133 9.10 -11.41 -3.73
N ASP A 134 9.45 -11.31 -5.01
CA ASP A 134 8.84 -12.10 -6.09
C ASP A 134 8.83 -13.60 -5.79
N GLN A 135 9.93 -14.18 -5.29
CA GLN A 135 10.02 -15.61 -5.00
C GLN A 135 9.02 -16.04 -3.93
N THR A 136 8.76 -15.19 -2.93
CA THR A 136 7.82 -15.52 -1.84
C THR A 136 6.39 -15.50 -2.34
N ILE A 137 6.04 -14.50 -3.14
CA ILE A 137 4.71 -14.40 -3.75
C ILE A 137 4.49 -15.53 -4.76
N LEU A 138 5.48 -15.82 -5.61
CA LEU A 138 5.42 -16.91 -6.58
C LEU A 138 5.23 -18.27 -5.92
N ASP A 139 5.91 -18.56 -4.82
CA ASP A 139 5.74 -19.83 -4.10
C ASP A 139 4.32 -19.97 -3.55
N ARG A 140 3.75 -18.88 -3.01
CA ARG A 140 2.36 -18.85 -2.53
C ARG A 140 1.36 -19.05 -3.67
N LEU A 141 1.54 -18.32 -4.78
CA LEU A 141 0.69 -18.43 -5.96
C LEU A 141 0.76 -19.82 -6.60
N LYS A 142 1.98 -20.40 -6.73
CA LYS A 142 2.17 -21.77 -7.24
C LYS A 142 1.51 -22.80 -6.35
N THR A 143 1.65 -22.65 -5.04
CA THR A 143 1.00 -23.53 -4.05
C THR A 143 -0.52 -23.47 -4.21
N ALA A 144 -1.08 -22.27 -4.22
CA ALA A 144 -2.51 -22.06 -4.40
C ALA A 144 -3.01 -22.58 -5.76
N ARG A 145 -2.24 -22.41 -6.85
CA ARG A 145 -2.60 -22.93 -8.18
C ARG A 145 -2.65 -24.46 -8.21
N LYS A 146 -1.65 -25.13 -7.62
CA LYS A 146 -1.49 -26.59 -7.67
C LYS A 146 -2.41 -27.34 -6.71
N ASP A 147 -2.87 -26.71 -5.63
CA ASP A 147 -3.74 -27.36 -4.65
C ASP A 147 -5.17 -27.52 -5.22
N PRO A 148 -5.67 -28.76 -5.45
CA PRO A 148 -7.02 -28.96 -5.99
C PRO A 148 -8.14 -28.55 -5.04
N ARG A 149 -7.83 -28.36 -3.75
CA ARG A 149 -8.79 -27.92 -2.75
C ARG A 149 -9.07 -26.42 -2.87
N VAL A 150 -8.06 -25.61 -3.22
CA VAL A 150 -8.24 -24.17 -3.49
C VAL A 150 -9.10 -23.98 -4.74
N LYS A 151 -10.26 -23.35 -4.58
CA LYS A 151 -11.23 -23.04 -5.64
C LYS A 151 -11.17 -21.59 -6.11
N ALA A 152 -10.67 -20.66 -5.31
CA ALA A 152 -10.48 -19.26 -5.70
C ALA A 152 -9.30 -18.63 -4.93
N ILE A 153 -8.78 -17.51 -5.45
CA ILE A 153 -7.70 -16.75 -4.82
C ILE A 153 -8.13 -15.31 -4.65
N VAL A 154 -7.97 -14.79 -3.44
CA VAL A 154 -8.03 -13.36 -3.15
C VAL A 154 -6.60 -12.86 -2.94
N PHE A 155 -6.18 -11.95 -3.81
CA PHE A 155 -4.88 -11.32 -3.76
C PHE A 155 -5.01 -9.94 -3.13
N ARG A 156 -4.59 -9.83 -1.87
CA ARG A 156 -4.66 -8.58 -1.10
C ARG A 156 -3.40 -7.77 -1.38
N VAL A 157 -3.53 -6.73 -2.19
CA VAL A 157 -2.41 -5.91 -2.69
C VAL A 157 -2.32 -4.61 -1.90
N ASP A 158 -1.16 -4.32 -1.32
CA ASP A 158 -0.87 -3.07 -0.63
C ASP A 158 0.57 -2.65 -0.94
N SER A 159 0.81 -2.09 -2.13
CA SER A 159 2.14 -1.91 -2.71
C SER A 159 2.28 -0.64 -3.56
N PRO A 160 3.38 0.13 -3.39
CA PRO A 160 3.73 1.25 -4.26
C PRO A 160 4.23 0.82 -5.65
N GLY A 161 4.38 -0.49 -5.89
CA GLY A 161 5.10 -1.02 -7.04
C GLY A 161 6.56 -1.31 -6.71
N GLY A 162 7.44 -1.24 -7.72
CA GLY A 162 8.85 -1.56 -7.57
C GLY A 162 9.43 -2.18 -8.84
N SER A 163 10.21 -3.25 -8.68
CA SER A 163 10.88 -3.92 -9.80
C SER A 163 9.88 -4.40 -10.86
N ILE A 164 10.18 -4.01 -12.12
CA ILE A 164 9.43 -4.43 -13.31
C ILE A 164 9.56 -5.94 -13.50
N LEU A 165 10.77 -6.48 -13.39
CA LEU A 165 11.03 -7.91 -13.61
C LEU A 165 10.35 -8.78 -12.54
N ALA A 166 10.39 -8.34 -11.28
CA ALA A 166 9.69 -9.00 -10.19
C ALA A 166 8.17 -8.99 -10.43
N SER A 167 7.63 -7.83 -10.84
CA SER A 167 6.21 -7.66 -11.17
C SER A 167 5.78 -8.54 -12.36
N ASP A 168 6.58 -8.62 -13.43
CA ASP A 168 6.34 -9.45 -14.61
C ASP A 168 6.27 -10.95 -14.28
N LYS A 169 7.20 -11.44 -13.45
CA LYS A 169 7.15 -12.84 -13.00
C LYS A 169 5.87 -13.15 -12.20
N ILE A 170 5.49 -12.27 -11.28
CA ILE A 170 4.26 -12.42 -10.49
C ILE A 170 3.05 -12.44 -11.44
N HIS A 171 2.97 -11.45 -12.32
CA HIS A 171 1.91 -11.33 -13.32
C HIS A 171 1.82 -12.59 -14.20
N GLN A 172 2.95 -13.14 -14.66
CA GLN A 172 2.99 -14.37 -15.44
C GLN A 172 2.38 -15.56 -14.67
N GLU A 173 2.66 -15.70 -13.36
CA GLU A 173 2.06 -16.77 -12.56
C GLU A 173 0.55 -16.55 -12.34
N ILE A 174 0.11 -15.30 -12.20
CA ILE A 174 -1.33 -14.95 -12.18
C ILE A 174 -1.99 -15.34 -13.50
N SER A 175 -1.38 -15.03 -14.64
CA SER A 175 -1.87 -15.46 -15.96
C SER A 175 -1.96 -16.99 -16.07
N ARG A 176 -1.03 -17.74 -15.47
CA ARG A 176 -1.10 -19.23 -15.43
C ARG A 176 -2.21 -19.76 -14.53
N ILE A 177 -2.59 -19.04 -13.47
CA ILE A 177 -3.73 -19.37 -12.61
C ILE A 177 -5.04 -19.20 -13.38
N MET A 178 -5.16 -18.09 -14.09
CA MET A 178 -6.40 -17.72 -14.78
C MET A 178 -6.55 -18.42 -16.13
N ASN A 179 -5.43 -18.61 -16.84
CA ASN A 179 -5.39 -19.18 -18.19
C ASN A 179 -4.49 -20.43 -18.28
N PRO A 180 -4.72 -21.48 -17.48
CA PRO A 180 -3.98 -22.73 -17.63
C PRO A 180 -4.35 -23.45 -18.95
N SER A 181 -3.46 -24.32 -19.42
CA SER A 181 -3.70 -25.17 -20.60
C SER A 181 -4.91 -26.09 -20.43
N ASP A 182 -5.13 -26.60 -19.21
CA ASP A 182 -6.35 -27.30 -18.84
C ASP A 182 -7.33 -26.31 -18.19
N LYS A 183 -8.31 -25.84 -18.97
CA LYS A 183 -9.28 -24.83 -18.53
C LYS A 183 -10.10 -25.25 -17.30
N LYS A 184 -10.22 -26.56 -17.01
CA LYS A 184 -10.89 -27.04 -15.78
C LYS A 184 -10.11 -26.71 -14.50
N LYS A 185 -8.82 -26.35 -14.63
CA LYS A 185 -7.95 -25.94 -13.52
C LYS A 185 -7.87 -24.42 -13.34
N ALA A 186 -8.55 -23.64 -14.19
CA ALA A 186 -8.61 -22.20 -14.02
C ALA A 186 -9.28 -21.87 -12.68
N LYS A 187 -8.74 -20.88 -11.95
CA LYS A 187 -9.29 -20.46 -10.66
C LYS A 187 -9.62 -18.97 -10.71
N PRO A 188 -10.81 -18.56 -10.24
CA PRO A 188 -11.12 -17.15 -10.05
C PRO A 188 -10.03 -16.46 -9.24
N PHE A 189 -9.50 -15.36 -9.78
CA PHE A 189 -8.47 -14.54 -9.19
C PHE A 189 -9.03 -13.14 -8.95
N ILE A 190 -9.26 -12.81 -7.69
CA ILE A 190 -9.85 -11.55 -7.25
C ILE A 190 -8.75 -10.73 -6.59
N VAL A 191 -8.62 -9.47 -6.97
CA VAL A 191 -7.75 -8.53 -6.27
C VAL A 191 -8.58 -7.69 -5.31
N SER A 192 -8.07 -7.56 -4.08
CA SER A 192 -8.52 -6.57 -3.12
C SER A 192 -7.36 -5.61 -2.88
N MET A 193 -7.51 -4.38 -3.35
CA MET A 193 -6.52 -3.33 -3.12
C MET A 193 -6.68 -2.77 -1.69
N GLY A 194 -5.55 -2.53 -1.04
CA GLY A 194 -5.45 -1.92 0.27
C GLY A 194 -5.39 -0.41 0.19
N THR A 195 -4.47 0.18 0.96
CA THR A 195 -4.25 1.63 0.94
C THR A 195 -3.60 2.06 -0.38
N LEU A 196 -2.74 1.19 -0.94
CA LEU A 196 -1.92 1.50 -2.09
C LEU A 196 -1.83 0.31 -3.06
N ALA A 197 -2.04 0.52 -4.35
CA ALA A 197 -1.83 -0.49 -5.38
C ALA A 197 -1.44 0.17 -6.71
N ALA A 198 -0.30 0.86 -6.71
CA ALA A 198 0.15 1.70 -7.80
C ALA A 198 1.35 1.08 -8.56
N SER A 199 1.61 1.53 -9.79
CA SER A 199 2.73 1.11 -10.63
C SER A 199 2.80 -0.42 -10.74
N GLY A 200 3.88 -1.06 -10.30
CA GLY A 200 3.99 -2.53 -10.23
C GLY A 200 2.86 -3.22 -9.45
N GLY A 201 2.31 -2.57 -8.42
CA GLY A 201 1.15 -3.05 -7.67
C GLY A 201 -0.13 -3.09 -8.51
N TYR A 202 -0.33 -2.08 -9.37
CA TYR A 202 -1.40 -2.10 -10.37
C TYR A 202 -1.13 -3.15 -11.44
N TYR A 203 0.12 -3.27 -11.90
CA TYR A 203 0.53 -4.22 -12.93
C TYR A 203 0.21 -5.68 -12.53
N ILE A 204 0.54 -6.09 -11.30
CA ILE A 204 0.19 -7.43 -10.79
C ILE A 204 -1.31 -7.60 -10.50
N SER A 205 -2.09 -6.52 -10.53
CA SER A 205 -3.54 -6.54 -10.31
C SER A 205 -4.34 -6.57 -11.61
N ALA A 206 -3.80 -6.00 -12.69
CA ALA A 206 -4.51 -5.67 -13.92
C ALA A 206 -5.15 -6.88 -14.63
N SER A 207 -4.57 -8.07 -14.48
CA SER A 207 -5.09 -9.29 -15.10
C SER A 207 -6.23 -9.97 -14.34
N ALA A 208 -6.56 -9.53 -13.11
CA ALA A 208 -7.54 -10.21 -12.26
C ALA A 208 -8.97 -10.23 -12.85
N ASP A 209 -9.77 -11.25 -12.51
CA ASP A 209 -11.16 -11.35 -12.95
C ASP A 209 -12.01 -10.19 -12.41
N LYS A 210 -11.70 -9.75 -11.18
CA LYS A 210 -12.29 -8.60 -10.51
C LYS A 210 -11.25 -7.89 -9.66
N ILE A 211 -11.31 -6.56 -9.67
CA ILE A 211 -10.49 -5.69 -8.82
C ILE A 211 -11.44 -4.90 -7.93
N PHE A 212 -11.25 -4.99 -6.61
CA PHE A 212 -11.95 -4.19 -5.62
C PHE A 212 -10.97 -3.18 -5.02
N ALA A 213 -11.40 -1.92 -4.95
CA ALA A 213 -10.67 -0.82 -4.33
C ALA A 213 -11.65 0.03 -3.52
N GLU A 214 -11.17 0.58 -2.41
CA GLU A 214 -11.93 1.58 -1.64
C GLU A 214 -11.83 2.94 -2.35
N PRO A 215 -12.76 3.88 -2.12
CA PRO A 215 -12.71 5.23 -2.69
C PRO A 215 -11.36 5.94 -2.46
N ASN A 216 -10.72 5.67 -1.31
CA ASN A 216 -9.43 6.25 -0.92
C ASN A 216 -8.21 5.37 -1.24
N THR A 217 -8.37 4.24 -1.95
CA THR A 217 -7.23 3.45 -2.41
C THR A 217 -6.44 4.24 -3.45
N LEU A 218 -5.15 4.49 -3.18
CA LEU A 218 -4.25 5.08 -4.18
C LEU A 218 -3.81 4.00 -5.17
N THR A 219 -4.25 4.10 -6.42
CA THR A 219 -3.95 3.11 -7.48
C THR A 219 -3.55 3.80 -8.78
N GLY A 220 -3.34 3.03 -9.85
CA GLY A 220 -2.87 3.56 -11.12
C GLY A 220 -1.36 3.77 -11.11
N SER A 221 -0.88 5.00 -11.34
CA SER A 221 0.54 5.28 -11.58
C SER A 221 1.12 4.39 -12.70
N ILE A 222 0.36 4.30 -13.80
CA ILE A 222 0.72 3.48 -14.96
C ILE A 222 1.82 4.21 -15.73
N GLY A 223 3.06 3.82 -15.45
CA GLY A 223 4.23 4.41 -16.06
C GLY A 223 5.50 3.73 -15.56
N ILE A 224 6.58 4.02 -16.26
CA ILE A 224 7.93 3.56 -15.94
C ILE A 224 8.82 4.78 -15.76
N TYR A 225 9.64 4.77 -14.71
CA TYR A 225 10.67 5.77 -14.50
C TYR A 225 11.99 5.07 -14.16
N GLY A 226 13.05 5.51 -14.80
CA GLY A 226 14.41 5.07 -14.55
C GLY A 226 15.36 6.26 -14.62
N GLY A 227 16.39 6.23 -13.80
CA GLY A 227 17.41 7.26 -13.79
C GLY A 227 18.68 6.77 -13.11
N SER A 228 19.80 7.39 -13.45
CA SER A 228 21.08 7.10 -12.82
C SER A 228 21.68 8.38 -12.28
N LEU A 229 22.11 8.34 -11.02
CA LEU A 229 22.84 9.42 -10.40
C LEU A 229 24.33 9.27 -10.72
N THR A 230 24.94 10.37 -11.17
CA THR A 230 26.38 10.43 -11.43
C THR A 230 27.00 11.53 -10.58
N PHE A 231 28.20 11.27 -10.05
CA PHE A 231 28.91 12.16 -9.14
C PHE A 231 30.13 12.80 -9.79
N GLU A 232 30.38 12.55 -11.08
CA GLU A 232 31.58 13.01 -11.76
C GLU A 232 31.83 14.52 -11.59
N LYS A 233 30.83 15.35 -11.86
CA LYS A 233 30.94 16.81 -11.70
C LYS A 233 31.22 17.21 -10.26
N PHE A 234 30.54 16.58 -9.30
CA PHE A 234 30.75 16.85 -7.88
C PHE A 234 32.18 16.50 -7.46
N LEU A 235 32.66 15.30 -7.84
CA LEU A 235 34.01 14.83 -7.55
C LEU A 235 35.06 15.75 -8.16
N ARG A 236 34.95 16.07 -9.45
CA ARG A 236 35.93 16.89 -10.18
C ARG A 236 35.91 18.36 -9.74
N GLU A 237 34.73 18.98 -9.63
CA GLU A 237 34.60 20.43 -9.44
C GLU A 237 34.64 20.85 -7.97
N LYS A 238 34.11 20.03 -7.05
CA LYS A 238 34.05 20.36 -5.62
C LYS A 238 35.15 19.67 -4.81
N LEU A 239 35.40 18.39 -5.08
CA LEU A 239 36.36 17.60 -4.31
C LEU A 239 37.75 17.50 -4.97
N ARG A 240 37.89 17.98 -6.22
CA ARG A 240 39.14 17.87 -7.01
C ARG A 240 39.63 16.43 -7.16
N ILE A 241 38.72 15.46 -7.10
CA ILE A 241 38.98 14.04 -7.33
C ILE A 241 38.70 13.76 -8.82
N HIS A 242 39.65 13.13 -9.49
CA HIS A 242 39.56 12.79 -10.91
C HIS A 242 39.50 11.27 -11.07
N PRO A 243 38.30 10.68 -11.15
CA PRO A 243 38.17 9.27 -11.48
C PRO A 243 38.82 8.97 -12.83
N ASP A 244 39.57 7.88 -12.89
CA ASP A 244 40.20 7.35 -14.09
C ASP A 244 39.86 5.86 -14.24
N SER A 245 39.83 5.37 -15.48
CA SER A 245 39.41 4.01 -15.78
C SER A 245 39.90 3.58 -17.16
N LEU A 246 40.44 2.36 -17.22
CA LEU A 246 40.74 1.68 -18.47
C LEU A 246 39.48 1.00 -19.04
N GLN A 247 39.20 1.17 -20.33
CA GLN A 247 38.05 0.56 -21.00
C GLN A 247 38.51 -0.23 -22.22
N PHE A 248 38.09 -1.49 -22.33
CA PHE A 248 38.31 -2.30 -23.54
C PHE A 248 37.18 -2.13 -24.58
N TYR A 249 35.98 -1.76 -24.14
CA TYR A 249 34.81 -1.54 -25.00
C TYR A 249 34.01 -0.29 -24.60
N PRO A 250 33.32 0.38 -25.54
CA PRO A 250 32.68 1.68 -25.30
C PRO A 250 31.65 1.76 -24.16
N ASN A 251 30.96 0.66 -23.84
CA ASN A 251 29.91 0.63 -22.80
C ASN A 251 30.38 -0.06 -21.51
N SER A 252 31.70 -0.27 -21.34
CA SER A 252 32.24 -0.99 -20.18
C SER A 252 32.04 -0.22 -18.86
N GLN A 253 31.73 1.07 -18.94
CA GLN A 253 31.44 1.93 -17.80
C GLN A 253 29.94 2.17 -17.55
N PHE A 254 29.06 1.52 -18.31
CA PHE A 254 27.63 1.78 -18.20
C PHE A 254 27.12 1.54 -16.78
N GLY A 255 26.44 2.53 -16.22
CA GLY A 255 25.92 2.51 -14.85
C GLY A 255 26.95 2.83 -13.76
N ASN A 256 28.21 3.12 -14.10
CA ASN A 256 29.21 3.56 -13.12
C ASN A 256 28.91 4.99 -12.64
N PRO A 257 28.62 5.22 -11.35
CA PRO A 257 28.21 6.53 -10.85
C PRO A 257 29.37 7.54 -10.80
N LEU A 258 30.63 7.11 -10.97
CA LEU A 258 31.79 8.01 -10.98
C LEU A 258 31.98 8.75 -12.30
N PHE A 259 31.34 8.28 -13.37
CA PHE A 259 31.44 8.84 -14.72
C PHE A 259 30.06 9.26 -15.21
N SER A 260 30.01 10.35 -15.97
CA SER A 260 28.80 10.77 -16.66
C SER A 260 28.48 9.76 -17.76
N MET A 261 27.21 9.41 -17.94
CA MET A 261 26.80 8.56 -19.05
C MET A 261 27.13 9.23 -20.39
N SER A 262 27.56 8.42 -21.36
CA SER A 262 27.66 8.83 -22.76
C SER A 262 26.28 8.97 -23.41
N ASP A 263 26.21 9.59 -24.59
CA ASP A 263 24.94 9.69 -25.35
C ASP A 263 24.41 8.32 -25.78
N ALA A 264 25.30 7.38 -26.13
CA ALA A 264 24.93 6.02 -26.49
C ALA A 264 24.26 5.29 -25.32
N GLU A 265 24.83 5.44 -24.12
CA GLU A 265 24.32 4.88 -22.88
C GLU A 265 23.00 5.51 -22.46
N ARG A 266 22.87 6.84 -22.54
CA ARG A 266 21.60 7.55 -22.32
C ARG A 266 20.52 7.06 -23.29
N ASN A 267 20.83 6.97 -24.58
CA ASN A 267 19.88 6.52 -25.59
C ASN A 267 19.49 5.06 -25.40
N TRP A 268 20.39 4.21 -24.92
CA TRP A 268 20.08 2.82 -24.61
C TRP A 268 19.17 2.69 -23.38
N GLN A 269 19.38 3.50 -22.34
CA GLN A 269 18.60 3.43 -21.09
C GLN A 269 17.10 3.69 -21.29
N PHE A 270 16.72 4.43 -22.33
CA PHE A 270 15.33 4.80 -22.62
C PHE A 270 14.76 4.12 -23.88
N LYS A 271 15.46 3.11 -24.44
CA LYS A 271 14.92 2.23 -25.47
C LYS A 271 14.07 1.13 -24.84
#